data_AF-A3XEV1-F1
#
_entry.id   AF-A3XEV1-F1
#
_cell.length_a   1.000
_cell.length_b   1.000
_cell.length_c   1.000
_cell.angle_alpha   90.00
_cell.angle_beta   90.00
_cell.angle_gamma   90.00
#
_symmetry.space_group_name_H-M   'P 1'
#
loop_
_entity.id
_entity.type
_entity.pdbx_description
1 polymer ?
#
loop_
_entity_poly.entity_id
_entity_poly.type
_entity_poly.pdbx_seq_one_letter_code
_entity_poly.pdbx_strand_id
1 'polypeptide(L)'
;MSDYTLPFDSIGSADHARVGGKCASLGEMTQAGVAVPPGFAVTTDAYKTMLEETGLCGEIEKQLARTDFDDVDSLDRSAQAIQVRFRSHHLPAAVEEAIRAGYEGMGADMPVAVRSSATAEDLPDASFAGQQDTYLWVVGAHDVIEHVRDCWASLFTARAMKYRHDHDLGQIDVLMSVAVQKMVNARAAGVAMTLDPLTGDKTRIVIDASYGLGELVVSGIVTPDNYSVEKVLMEVVDRKISDKHLELIPDAKAETTVERVVAEDRRKAQCLSDKEILAVAELAKRLEKQNGCPQDVEWALDADLPEGENLLALQSRPETVWSQKPKEKPKSAYATGMAGIVGALNNPIGAKN
;
A
#
# COMPACT_ATOMS: atom_id res chain seq x y z
N MET A 1 19.23 -24.27 -0.06
CA MET A 1 19.71 -22.89 -0.23
C MET A 1 18.48 -22.01 -0.10
N SER A 2 18.51 -21.01 0.77
CA SER A 2 17.39 -20.09 0.89
C SER A 2 17.44 -19.11 -0.28
N ASP A 3 16.32 -18.93 -0.98
CA ASP A 3 16.23 -17.93 -2.05
C ASP A 3 16.03 -16.54 -1.42
N TYR A 4 17.02 -15.67 -1.57
CA TYR A 4 17.02 -14.31 -1.03
C TYR A 4 16.18 -13.32 -1.83
N THR A 5 15.85 -13.66 -3.08
CA THR A 5 14.96 -12.90 -3.93
C THR A 5 13.91 -13.80 -4.57
N LEU A 6 12.70 -13.29 -4.78
CA LEU A 6 11.60 -13.98 -5.45
C LEU A 6 10.91 -13.04 -6.44
N PRO A 7 10.93 -13.34 -7.76
CA PRO A 7 10.13 -12.62 -8.75
C PRO A 7 8.64 -12.62 -8.40
N PHE A 8 7.91 -11.53 -8.65
CA PHE A 8 6.48 -11.44 -8.32
C PHE A 8 5.63 -12.54 -9.00
N ASP A 9 6.00 -12.97 -10.20
CA ASP A 9 5.35 -14.05 -10.95
C ASP A 9 5.66 -15.47 -10.41
N SER A 10 6.49 -15.56 -9.37
CA SER A 10 6.80 -16.81 -8.66
C SER A 10 6.24 -16.85 -7.23
N ILE A 11 5.72 -15.72 -6.72
CA ILE A 11 5.18 -15.61 -5.37
C ILE A 11 3.79 -16.22 -5.32
N GLY A 12 3.61 -17.19 -4.41
CA GLY A 12 2.31 -17.78 -4.10
C GLY A 12 1.86 -17.52 -2.66
N SER A 13 0.69 -18.04 -2.30
CA SER A 13 0.13 -17.91 -0.94
C SER A 13 1.00 -18.54 0.16
N ALA A 14 1.84 -19.52 -0.20
CA ALA A 14 2.78 -20.16 0.71
C ALA A 14 3.98 -19.25 1.10
N ASP A 15 4.23 -18.20 0.32
CA ASP A 15 5.39 -17.31 0.51
C ASP A 15 5.08 -16.10 1.40
N HIS A 16 3.85 -15.93 1.88
CA HIS A 16 3.43 -14.73 2.65
C HIS A 16 4.39 -14.41 3.81
N ALA A 17 4.79 -15.41 4.60
CA ALA A 17 5.75 -15.23 5.70
C ALA A 17 7.18 -14.86 5.23
N ARG A 18 7.50 -15.15 3.97
CA ARG A 18 8.79 -14.86 3.35
C ARG A 18 8.83 -13.51 2.63
N VAL A 19 7.69 -12.98 2.20
CA VAL A 19 7.63 -11.75 1.38
C VAL A 19 6.81 -10.62 2.00
N GLY A 20 6.10 -10.87 3.11
CA GLY A 20 5.23 -9.88 3.76
C GLY A 20 3.98 -9.54 2.94
N GLY A 21 3.09 -8.75 3.53
CA GLY A 21 1.75 -8.51 2.98
C GLY A 21 1.73 -7.85 1.60
N LYS A 22 2.57 -6.83 1.41
CA LYS A 22 2.61 -6.05 0.16
C LYS A 22 3.13 -6.88 -1.01
N CYS A 23 4.25 -7.58 -0.85
CA CYS A 23 4.78 -8.43 -1.91
C CYS A 23 3.88 -9.65 -2.18
N ALA A 24 3.25 -10.21 -1.15
CA ALA A 24 2.28 -11.29 -1.33
C ALA A 24 1.10 -10.82 -2.19
N SER A 25 0.52 -9.65 -1.87
CA SER A 25 -0.53 -9.03 -2.68
C SER A 25 -0.09 -8.76 -4.12
N LEU A 26 1.12 -8.23 -4.33
CA LEU A 26 1.70 -8.04 -5.68
C LEU A 26 1.80 -9.36 -6.46
N GLY A 27 2.27 -10.43 -5.81
CA GLY A 27 2.33 -11.76 -6.38
C GLY A 27 0.95 -12.31 -6.73
N GLU A 28 -0.01 -12.23 -5.81
CA GLU A 28 -1.39 -12.70 -6.00
C GLU A 28 -2.10 -11.95 -7.15
N MET A 29 -1.91 -10.64 -7.27
CA MET A 29 -2.41 -9.86 -8.39
C MET A 29 -1.78 -10.30 -9.72
N THR A 30 -0.46 -10.52 -9.72
CA THR A 30 0.28 -10.99 -10.90
C THR A 30 -0.21 -12.36 -11.36
N GLN A 31 -0.33 -13.33 -10.44
CA GLN A 31 -0.89 -14.67 -10.71
C GLN A 31 -2.32 -14.62 -11.23
N ALA A 32 -3.11 -13.65 -10.76
CA ALA A 32 -4.48 -13.45 -11.20
C ALA A 32 -4.59 -12.80 -12.60
N GLY A 33 -3.48 -12.46 -13.25
CA GLY A 33 -3.46 -11.78 -14.54
C GLY A 33 -3.94 -10.34 -14.48
N VAL A 34 -3.67 -9.66 -13.36
CA VAL A 34 -3.76 -8.19 -13.25
C VAL A 34 -2.45 -7.61 -13.79
N ALA A 35 -2.53 -6.51 -14.53
CA ALA A 35 -1.34 -5.83 -15.00
C ALA A 35 -0.63 -5.15 -13.82
N VAL A 36 0.47 -5.73 -13.37
CA VAL A 36 1.32 -5.25 -12.27
C VAL A 36 2.70 -4.96 -12.84
N PRO A 37 3.36 -3.83 -12.50
CA PRO A 37 4.73 -3.60 -12.94
C PRO A 37 5.66 -4.73 -12.46
N PRO A 38 6.54 -5.24 -13.33
CA PRO A 38 7.43 -6.35 -12.98
C PRO A 38 8.38 -5.96 -11.84
N GLY A 39 8.82 -6.95 -11.09
CA GLY A 39 9.71 -6.76 -9.96
C GLY A 39 9.92 -8.05 -9.18
N PHE A 40 10.58 -7.92 -8.04
CA PHE A 40 10.88 -9.03 -7.14
C PHE A 40 10.80 -8.59 -5.68
N ALA A 41 10.58 -9.54 -4.78
CA ALA A 41 10.69 -9.37 -3.35
C ALA A 41 12.09 -9.79 -2.89
N VAL A 42 12.74 -8.95 -2.09
CA VAL A 42 13.86 -9.35 -1.22
C VAL A 42 13.27 -10.02 0.00
N THR A 43 13.51 -11.32 0.18
CA THR A 43 12.79 -12.14 1.15
C THR A 43 13.20 -11.84 2.59
N THR A 44 12.38 -12.26 3.55
CA THR A 44 12.73 -12.17 4.98
C THR A 44 13.92 -13.05 5.35
N ASP A 45 14.26 -14.05 4.53
CA ASP A 45 15.48 -14.84 4.69
C ASP A 45 16.74 -13.97 4.47
N ALA A 46 16.69 -13.01 3.53
CA ALA A 46 17.78 -12.04 3.33
C ALA A 46 17.97 -11.14 4.56
N TYR A 47 16.86 -10.65 5.13
CA TYR A 47 16.87 -9.87 6.37
C TYR A 47 17.43 -10.67 7.55
N LYS A 48 17.03 -11.95 7.72
CA LYS A 48 17.58 -12.83 8.76
C LYS A 48 19.08 -13.05 8.58
N THR A 49 19.52 -13.37 7.36
CA THR A 49 20.94 -13.55 7.05
C THR A 49 21.74 -12.28 7.35
N MET A 50 21.20 -11.09 7.04
CA MET A 50 21.79 -9.80 7.43
C MET A 50 21.95 -9.70 8.96
N LEU A 51 20.92 -10.05 9.74
CA LEU A 51 21.00 -9.99 11.20
C LEU A 51 22.00 -10.99 11.81
N GLU A 52 22.04 -12.20 11.28
CA GLU A 52 22.81 -13.33 11.82
C GLU A 52 24.30 -13.27 11.43
N GLU A 53 24.61 -13.11 10.13
CA GLU A 53 25.99 -13.21 9.64
C GLU A 53 26.84 -11.98 9.95
N THR A 54 26.22 -10.80 10.09
CA THR A 54 26.97 -9.58 10.42
C THR A 54 27.08 -9.34 11.93
N GLY A 55 26.42 -10.15 12.77
CA GLY A 55 26.33 -9.95 14.21
C GLY A 55 25.43 -8.78 14.63
N LEU A 56 24.71 -8.17 13.69
CA LEU A 56 23.84 -7.01 13.92
C LEU A 56 22.71 -7.33 14.92
N CYS A 57 22.20 -8.57 14.92
CA CYS A 57 21.20 -9.02 15.89
C CYS A 57 21.64 -8.72 17.34
N GLY A 58 22.85 -9.14 17.71
CA GLY A 58 23.38 -8.93 19.06
C GLY A 58 23.71 -7.47 19.38
N GLU A 59 23.97 -6.62 18.38
CA GLU A 59 24.10 -5.17 18.59
C GLU A 59 22.76 -4.52 18.88
N ILE A 60 21.71 -4.91 18.14
CA ILE A 60 20.35 -4.43 18.34
C ILE A 60 19.85 -4.85 19.73
N GLU A 61 20.00 -6.11 20.11
CA GLU A 61 19.60 -6.61 21.44
C GLU A 61 20.25 -5.81 22.58
N LYS A 62 21.56 -5.51 22.46
CA LYS A 62 22.28 -4.71 23.47
C LYS A 62 21.75 -3.27 23.56
N GLN A 63 21.33 -2.69 22.43
CA GLN A 63 20.74 -1.36 22.41
C GLN A 63 19.33 -1.39 23.02
N LEU A 64 18.51 -2.36 22.64
CA LEU A 64 17.14 -2.55 23.15
C LEU A 64 17.13 -2.80 24.66
N ALA A 65 18.07 -3.58 25.20
CA ALA A 65 18.18 -3.86 26.63
C ALA A 65 18.45 -2.60 27.49
N ARG A 66 18.88 -1.50 26.86
CA ARG A 66 19.14 -0.20 27.51
C ARG A 66 18.09 0.85 27.17
N THR A 67 17.12 0.49 26.34
CA THR A 67 16.06 1.40 25.90
C THR A 67 14.98 1.47 26.96
N ASP A 68 14.61 2.69 27.34
CA ASP A 68 13.41 2.94 28.14
C ASP A 68 12.28 3.24 27.16
N PHE A 69 11.28 2.36 27.08
CA PHE A 69 10.18 2.47 26.12
C PHE A 69 9.12 3.49 26.55
N ASP A 70 9.15 3.97 27.80
CA ASP A 70 8.25 5.02 28.27
C ASP A 70 8.87 6.43 28.17
N ASP A 71 10.17 6.51 27.85
CA ASP A 71 10.88 7.76 27.59
C ASP A 71 11.10 8.00 26.08
N VAL A 72 10.50 9.06 25.56
CA VAL A 72 10.59 9.46 24.15
C VAL A 72 12.03 9.72 23.72
N ASP A 73 12.83 10.39 24.58
CA ASP A 73 14.23 10.71 24.24
C ASP A 73 15.11 9.45 24.24
N SER A 74 14.83 8.47 25.10
CA SER A 74 15.50 7.17 25.10
C SER A 74 15.17 6.35 23.85
N LEU A 75 13.89 6.34 23.45
CA LEU A 75 13.43 5.68 22.24
C LEU A 75 14.05 6.28 20.98
N ASP A 76 14.00 7.61 20.83
CA ASP A 76 14.56 8.29 19.65
C ASP A 76 16.05 8.04 19.49
N ARG A 77 16.83 8.13 20.58
CA ARG A 77 18.27 7.81 20.56
C ARG A 77 18.53 6.35 20.19
N SER A 78 17.72 5.42 20.71
CA SER A 78 17.90 4.00 20.44
C SER A 78 17.51 3.62 19.02
N ALA A 79 16.42 4.17 18.51
CA ALA A 79 16.00 4.07 17.13
C ALA A 79 17.09 4.56 16.17
N GLN A 80 17.60 5.78 16.38
CA GLN A 80 18.70 6.34 15.58
C GLN A 80 19.96 5.47 15.63
N ALA A 81 20.35 5.00 16.82
CA ALA A 81 21.51 4.14 16.98
C ALA A 81 21.36 2.84 16.17
N ILE A 82 20.21 2.17 16.26
CA ILE A 82 19.92 0.94 15.51
C ILE A 82 19.94 1.20 13.99
N GLN A 83 19.29 2.26 13.53
CA GLN A 83 19.25 2.62 12.11
C GLN A 83 20.66 2.88 11.55
N VAL A 84 21.52 3.57 12.31
CA VAL A 84 22.92 3.79 11.93
C VAL A 84 23.67 2.45 11.83
N ARG A 85 23.39 1.47 12.70
CA ARG A 85 24.03 0.14 12.61
C ARG A 85 23.62 -0.61 11.34
N PHE A 86 22.35 -0.59 10.96
CA PHE A 86 21.90 -1.14 9.67
C PHE A 86 22.67 -0.51 8.51
N ARG A 87 22.79 0.82 8.50
CA ARG A 87 23.52 1.61 7.47
C ARG A 87 25.03 1.50 7.53
N SER A 88 25.61 0.96 8.61
CA SER A 88 27.06 0.76 8.72
C SER A 88 27.54 -0.65 8.34
N HIS A 89 26.67 -1.66 8.41
CA HIS A 89 27.02 -3.04 8.08
C HIS A 89 26.85 -3.36 6.60
N HIS A 90 27.90 -3.87 5.95
CA HIS A 90 27.78 -4.43 4.60
C HIS A 90 26.85 -5.64 4.60
N LEU A 91 26.13 -5.85 3.50
CA LEU A 91 25.34 -7.07 3.33
C LEU A 91 26.27 -8.29 3.26
N PRO A 92 25.81 -9.44 3.76
CA PRO A 92 26.43 -10.71 3.40
C PRO A 92 26.48 -10.88 1.88
N ALA A 93 27.62 -11.32 1.35
CA ALA A 93 27.90 -11.31 -0.09
C ALA A 93 26.85 -12.07 -0.91
N ALA A 94 26.30 -13.17 -0.37
CA ALA A 94 25.26 -13.95 -1.05
C ALA A 94 23.93 -13.18 -1.17
N VAL A 95 23.59 -12.35 -0.17
CA VAL A 95 22.39 -11.50 -0.20
C VAL A 95 22.58 -10.35 -1.17
N GLU A 96 23.75 -9.69 -1.11
CA GLU A 96 24.08 -8.60 -2.02
C GLU A 96 24.02 -9.05 -3.48
N GLU A 97 24.64 -10.19 -3.80
CA GLU A 97 24.65 -10.77 -5.14
C GLU A 97 23.24 -11.15 -5.62
N ALA A 98 22.40 -11.69 -4.74
CA ALA A 98 21.03 -12.04 -5.10
C ALA A 98 20.17 -10.80 -5.43
N ILE A 99 20.31 -9.71 -4.67
CA ILE A 99 19.62 -8.45 -4.93
C ILE A 99 20.13 -7.83 -6.24
N ARG A 100 21.46 -7.79 -6.43
CA ARG A 100 22.10 -7.28 -7.64
C ARG A 100 21.63 -8.04 -8.87
N ALA A 101 21.69 -9.37 -8.85
CA ALA A 101 21.23 -10.21 -9.94
C ALA A 101 19.73 -10.04 -10.23
N GLY A 102 18.91 -9.89 -9.18
CA GLY A 102 17.48 -9.59 -9.32
C GLY A 102 17.24 -8.26 -10.04
N TYR A 103 17.94 -7.20 -9.64
CA TYR A 103 17.84 -5.88 -10.27
C TYR A 103 18.35 -5.88 -11.72
N GLU A 104 19.55 -6.43 -11.96
CA GLU A 104 20.14 -6.50 -13.30
C GLU A 104 19.28 -7.35 -14.26
N GLY A 105 18.59 -8.37 -13.73
CA GLY A 105 17.63 -9.18 -14.49
C GLY A 105 16.39 -8.40 -14.97
N MET A 106 16.06 -7.26 -14.35
CA MET A 106 14.98 -6.36 -14.80
C MET A 106 15.40 -5.48 -15.99
N GLY A 107 16.71 -5.37 -16.26
CA GLY A 107 17.29 -4.53 -17.29
C GLY A 107 18.25 -3.48 -16.74
N ALA A 108 19.23 -3.08 -17.55
CA ALA A 108 20.20 -2.05 -17.18
C ALA A 108 19.52 -0.70 -16.95
N ASP A 109 19.96 0.01 -15.90
CA ASP A 109 19.51 1.36 -15.53
C ASP A 109 17.98 1.51 -15.41
N MET A 110 17.28 0.42 -15.07
CA MET A 110 15.84 0.43 -14.88
C MET A 110 15.48 1.20 -13.61
N PRO A 111 14.68 2.28 -13.67
CA PRO A 111 14.20 2.95 -12.48
C PRO A 111 13.23 2.06 -11.71
N VAL A 112 13.46 1.91 -10.41
CA VAL A 112 12.64 1.07 -9.52
C VAL A 112 12.15 1.83 -8.28
N ALA A 113 11.01 1.40 -7.75
CA ALA A 113 10.58 1.69 -6.40
C ALA A 113 11.13 0.62 -5.45
N VAL A 114 11.69 1.03 -4.33
CA VAL A 114 12.09 0.16 -3.22
C VAL A 114 11.11 0.40 -2.08
N ARG A 115 10.23 -0.58 -1.83
CA ARG A 115 9.09 -0.45 -0.92
C ARG A 115 9.15 -1.52 0.15
N SER A 116 9.11 -1.11 1.40
CA SER A 116 8.98 -1.99 2.56
C SER A 116 7.72 -2.89 2.50
N SER A 117 7.83 -4.12 3.00
CA SER A 117 6.78 -5.14 3.04
C SER A 117 6.95 -6.02 4.28
N ALA A 118 6.52 -5.53 5.45
CA ALA A 118 6.66 -6.24 6.70
C ALA A 118 5.68 -7.42 6.81
N THR A 119 6.07 -8.47 7.54
CA THR A 119 5.19 -9.61 7.81
C THR A 119 4.04 -9.30 8.76
N ALA A 120 4.16 -8.21 9.54
CA ALA A 120 3.18 -7.79 10.52
C ALA A 120 2.21 -6.69 10.03
N GLU A 121 2.33 -6.23 8.79
CA GLU A 121 1.46 -5.18 8.20
C GLU A 121 -0.02 -5.56 8.09
N ASP A 122 -0.31 -6.86 7.99
CA ASP A 122 -1.65 -7.39 7.78
C ASP A 122 -2.36 -7.80 9.09
N LEU A 123 -1.74 -7.58 10.25
CA LEU A 123 -2.41 -7.87 11.52
C LEU A 123 -3.61 -6.91 11.66
N PRO A 124 -4.82 -7.42 11.98
CA PRO A 124 -6.06 -6.62 11.98
C PRO A 124 -6.01 -5.35 12.83
N ASP A 125 -5.19 -5.34 13.89
CA ASP A 125 -5.01 -4.24 14.83
C ASP A 125 -3.68 -3.47 14.63
N ALA A 126 -2.83 -3.89 13.69
CA ALA A 126 -1.52 -3.31 13.42
C ALA A 126 -1.43 -2.73 12.02
N SER A 127 -2.22 -1.68 11.76
CA SER A 127 -1.97 -0.87 10.57
C SER A 127 -0.66 -0.07 10.79
N PHE A 128 0.47 -0.66 10.40
CA PHE A 128 1.73 0.07 10.18
C PHE A 128 1.66 0.96 8.92
N ALA A 129 0.46 1.08 8.32
CA ALA A 129 0.17 1.91 7.17
C ALA A 129 0.76 3.31 7.31
N GLY A 130 1.58 3.70 6.33
CA GLY A 130 2.20 5.02 6.25
C GLY A 130 3.37 5.27 7.21
N GLN A 131 3.91 4.24 7.88
CA GLN A 131 5.06 4.39 8.78
C GLN A 131 6.37 3.83 8.24
N GLN A 132 6.37 3.23 7.05
CA GLN A 132 7.53 2.55 6.51
C GLN A 132 7.98 3.18 5.19
N ASP A 133 9.29 3.16 4.98
CA ASP A 133 9.92 3.92 3.91
C ASP A 133 9.57 3.34 2.53
N THR A 134 9.37 4.25 1.59
CA THR A 134 9.25 3.99 0.16
C THR A 134 10.19 4.95 -0.56
N TYR A 135 11.06 4.39 -1.39
CA TYR A 135 12.01 5.15 -2.19
C TYR A 135 11.61 5.01 -3.66
N LEU A 136 11.38 6.13 -4.34
CA LEU A 136 10.90 6.16 -5.72
C LEU A 136 12.04 6.54 -6.67
N TRP A 137 12.00 5.98 -7.87
CA TRP A 137 12.92 6.31 -8.97
C TRP A 137 14.40 6.03 -8.67
N VAL A 138 14.67 4.95 -7.94
CA VAL A 138 16.03 4.47 -7.65
C VAL A 138 16.61 3.83 -8.90
N VAL A 139 17.86 4.18 -9.24
CA VAL A 139 18.58 3.65 -10.40
C VAL A 139 19.93 3.09 -9.95
N GLY A 140 20.32 1.94 -10.48
CA GLY A 140 21.59 1.29 -10.17
C GLY A 140 21.50 0.30 -9.02
N ALA A 141 22.19 -0.84 -9.17
CA ALA A 141 22.16 -1.92 -8.18
C ALA A 141 22.68 -1.48 -6.80
N HIS A 142 23.65 -0.57 -6.76
CA HIS A 142 24.21 -0.05 -5.51
C HIS A 142 23.14 0.66 -4.68
N ASP A 143 22.45 1.64 -5.27
CA ASP A 143 21.43 2.44 -4.58
C ASP A 143 20.21 1.59 -4.20
N VAL A 144 19.85 0.59 -5.01
CA VAL A 144 18.84 -0.40 -4.65
C VAL A 144 19.24 -1.16 -3.37
N ILE A 145 20.49 -1.61 -3.28
CA ILE A 145 21.00 -2.31 -2.08
C ILE A 145 21.00 -1.36 -0.87
N GLU A 146 21.40 -0.11 -1.04
CA GLU A 146 21.36 0.88 0.05
C GLU A 146 19.93 1.11 0.55
N HIS A 147 18.98 1.33 -0.35
CA HIS A 147 17.59 1.55 0.02
C HIS A 147 16.88 0.30 0.58
N VAL A 148 17.30 -0.91 0.19
CA VAL A 148 16.85 -2.14 0.87
C VAL A 148 17.26 -2.13 2.34
N ARG A 149 18.49 -1.69 2.66
CA ARG A 149 18.95 -1.54 4.05
C ARG A 149 18.20 -0.45 4.78
N ASP A 150 17.88 0.65 4.11
CA ASP A 150 17.06 1.71 4.69
C ASP A 150 15.65 1.21 5.03
N CYS A 151 15.01 0.44 4.15
CA CYS A 151 13.73 -0.21 4.46
C CYS A 151 13.82 -1.17 5.65
N TRP A 152 14.93 -1.90 5.81
CA TRP A 152 15.14 -2.71 7.01
C TRP A 152 15.34 -1.85 8.27
N ALA A 153 16.09 -0.75 8.17
CA ALA A 153 16.29 0.20 9.24
C ALA A 153 14.97 0.89 9.65
N SER A 154 14.04 1.08 8.71
CA SER A 154 12.74 1.72 8.96
C SER A 154 11.83 0.89 9.88
N LEU A 155 12.13 -0.41 10.11
CA LEU A 155 11.49 -1.17 11.19
C LEU A 155 11.74 -0.55 12.57
N PHE A 156 12.87 0.14 12.76
CA PHE A 156 13.33 0.64 14.05
C PHE A 156 13.17 2.15 14.20
N THR A 157 12.03 2.71 13.76
CA THR A 157 11.63 4.06 14.18
C THR A 157 11.13 4.02 15.63
N ALA A 158 11.26 5.13 16.36
CA ALA A 158 10.77 5.22 17.74
C ALA A 158 9.28 4.85 17.85
N ARG A 159 8.47 5.29 16.88
CA ARG A 159 7.04 4.96 16.79
C ARG A 159 6.81 3.46 16.59
N ALA A 160 7.52 2.83 15.65
CA ALA A 160 7.37 1.40 15.39
C ALA A 160 7.85 0.54 16.57
N MET A 161 8.95 0.94 17.22
CA MET A 161 9.47 0.30 18.43
C MET A 161 8.48 0.39 19.59
N LYS A 162 7.94 1.60 19.86
CA LYS A 162 6.93 1.81 20.91
C LYS A 162 5.66 1.02 20.63
N TYR A 163 5.18 1.05 19.39
CA TYR A 163 3.99 0.30 18.99
C TYR A 163 4.16 -1.20 19.27
N ARG A 164 5.29 -1.79 18.85
CA ARG A 164 5.57 -3.21 19.11
C ARG A 164 5.67 -3.52 20.60
N HIS A 165 6.28 -2.64 21.38
CA HIS A 165 6.34 -2.80 22.84
C HIS A 165 4.93 -2.80 23.46
N ASP A 166 4.08 -1.85 23.09
CA ASP A 166 2.72 -1.70 23.64
C ASP A 166 1.77 -2.85 23.29
N HIS A 167 2.10 -3.63 22.26
CA HIS A 167 1.30 -4.77 21.78
C HIS A 167 1.99 -6.11 22.05
N ASP A 168 3.02 -6.15 22.91
CA ASP A 168 3.80 -7.35 23.25
C ASP A 168 4.35 -8.09 22.01
N LEU A 169 4.69 -7.34 20.96
CA LEU A 169 5.32 -7.85 19.74
C LEU A 169 6.85 -7.81 19.89
N GLY A 170 7.50 -8.89 19.47
CA GLY A 170 8.96 -8.96 19.46
C GLY A 170 9.58 -7.87 18.58
N GLN A 171 10.62 -7.20 19.07
CA GLN A 171 11.31 -6.15 18.32
C GLN A 171 12.12 -6.70 17.14
N ILE A 172 12.67 -7.91 17.30
CA ILE A 172 13.51 -8.59 16.31
C ILE A 172 12.72 -9.67 15.55
N ASP A 173 11.69 -10.24 16.17
CA ASP A 173 10.85 -11.29 15.58
C ASP A 173 9.99 -10.77 14.41
N VAL A 174 9.77 -9.46 14.32
CA VAL A 174 9.12 -8.83 13.18
C VAL A 174 10.11 -8.72 12.02
N LEU A 175 9.79 -9.44 10.95
CA LEU A 175 10.63 -9.54 9.76
C LEU A 175 10.15 -8.57 8.68
N MET A 176 11.10 -8.08 7.88
CA MET A 176 10.83 -7.20 6.75
C MET A 176 11.29 -7.85 5.45
N SER A 177 10.38 -7.94 4.50
CA SER A 177 10.68 -8.11 3.08
C SER A 177 10.68 -6.74 2.40
N VAL A 178 11.29 -6.63 1.23
CA VAL A 178 11.34 -5.38 0.46
C VAL A 178 10.97 -5.67 -0.98
N ALA A 179 9.95 -4.98 -1.50
CA ALA A 179 9.58 -5.01 -2.91
C ALA A 179 10.53 -4.11 -3.70
N VAL A 180 11.16 -4.64 -4.73
CA VAL A 180 11.86 -3.88 -5.78
C VAL A 180 11.03 -3.99 -7.05
N GLN A 181 10.35 -2.90 -7.41
CA GLN A 181 9.33 -2.88 -8.46
C GLN A 181 9.67 -1.84 -9.52
N LYS A 182 9.50 -2.16 -10.80
CA LYS A 182 9.70 -1.21 -11.90
C LYS A 182 8.84 0.04 -11.69
N MET A 183 9.43 1.23 -11.84
CA MET A 183 8.69 2.49 -11.83
C MET A 183 7.77 2.59 -13.04
N VAL A 184 6.60 3.17 -12.81
CA VAL A 184 5.65 3.57 -13.86
C VAL A 184 5.91 5.03 -14.21
N ASN A 185 6.03 5.35 -15.49
CA ASN A 185 6.08 6.73 -15.97
C ASN A 185 4.66 7.33 -15.94
N ALA A 186 4.14 7.57 -14.75
CA ALA A 186 2.72 7.85 -14.57
C ALA A 186 2.31 9.22 -15.12
N ARG A 187 1.37 9.25 -16.07
CA ARG A 187 0.72 10.52 -16.45
C ARG A 187 -0.31 10.95 -15.40
N ALA A 188 -0.95 9.96 -14.77
CA ALA A 188 -1.89 10.12 -13.67
C ALA A 188 -1.86 8.86 -12.80
N ALA A 189 -2.02 9.02 -11.51
CA ALA A 189 -2.04 7.94 -10.54
C ALA A 189 -2.94 8.31 -9.37
N GLY A 190 -3.26 7.31 -8.56
CA GLY A 190 -4.11 7.54 -7.41
C GLY A 190 -4.54 6.28 -6.70
N VAL A 191 -5.65 6.40 -5.99
CA VAL A 191 -6.19 5.37 -5.11
C VAL A 191 -7.65 5.12 -5.47
N ALA A 192 -8.06 3.86 -5.46
CA ALA A 192 -9.45 3.44 -5.64
C ALA A 192 -9.90 2.59 -4.44
N MET A 193 -10.90 3.07 -3.72
CA MET A 193 -11.51 2.35 -2.61
C MET A 193 -12.82 1.72 -3.08
N THR A 194 -13.02 0.41 -2.83
CA THR A 194 -14.26 -0.28 -3.21
C THR A 194 -15.38 -0.13 -2.19
N LEU A 195 -15.37 0.97 -1.46
CA LEU A 195 -16.50 1.51 -0.71
C LEU A 195 -16.32 3.01 -0.61
N ASP A 196 -17.38 3.73 -0.26
CA ASP A 196 -17.26 5.13 0.09
C ASP A 196 -16.57 5.28 1.47
N PRO A 197 -15.36 5.88 1.54
CA PRO A 197 -14.63 6.00 2.80
C PRO A 197 -15.29 6.95 3.81
N LEU A 198 -16.20 7.82 3.37
CA LEU A 198 -16.92 8.76 4.24
C LEU A 198 -18.17 8.14 4.84
N THR A 199 -18.86 7.27 4.10
CA THR A 199 -20.17 6.72 4.50
C THR A 199 -20.17 5.22 4.78
N GLY A 200 -19.17 4.49 4.29
CA GLY A 200 -19.11 3.02 4.32
C GLY A 200 -20.00 2.36 3.27
N ASP A 201 -20.55 3.11 2.31
CA ASP A 201 -21.42 2.59 1.25
C ASP A 201 -20.63 1.66 0.32
N LYS A 202 -20.91 0.35 0.42
CA LYS A 202 -20.28 -0.70 -0.38
C LYS A 202 -20.80 -0.79 -1.81
N THR A 203 -21.82 -0.01 -2.18
CA THR A 203 -22.33 0.06 -3.55
C THR A 203 -21.49 1.00 -4.43
N ARG A 204 -20.55 1.74 -3.83
CA ARG A 204 -19.70 2.71 -4.49
C ARG A 204 -18.25 2.24 -4.63
N ILE A 205 -17.59 2.71 -5.68
CA ILE A 205 -16.15 2.78 -5.78
C ILE A 205 -15.79 4.26 -5.81
N VAL A 206 -14.91 4.69 -4.91
CA VAL A 206 -14.42 6.08 -4.85
C VAL A 206 -12.99 6.10 -5.35
N ILE A 207 -12.71 6.96 -6.32
CA ILE A 207 -11.41 7.07 -6.98
C ILE A 207 -10.88 8.48 -6.75
N ASP A 208 -9.73 8.56 -6.11
CA ASP A 208 -8.92 9.78 -6.02
C ASP A 208 -7.79 9.70 -7.04
N ALA A 209 -7.61 10.75 -7.85
CA ALA A 209 -6.60 10.79 -8.90
C ALA A 209 -5.92 12.16 -9.02
N SER A 210 -4.62 12.16 -9.27
CA SER A 210 -3.85 13.36 -9.62
C SER A 210 -2.88 13.08 -10.77
N TYR A 211 -2.22 14.13 -11.28
CA TYR A 211 -1.18 14.01 -12.29
C TYR A 211 0.14 13.51 -11.69
N GLY A 212 0.92 12.80 -12.50
CA GLY A 212 2.22 12.26 -12.08
C GLY A 212 2.10 11.02 -11.21
N LEU A 213 3.14 10.76 -10.41
CA LEU A 213 3.22 9.65 -9.47
C LEU A 213 2.23 9.83 -8.29
N GLY A 214 1.71 8.72 -7.76
CA GLY A 214 0.62 8.70 -6.78
C GLY A 214 1.00 9.16 -5.37
N GLU A 215 2.29 9.34 -5.06
CA GLU A 215 2.79 9.68 -3.72
C GLU A 215 2.16 10.94 -3.14
N LEU A 216 1.93 11.97 -3.97
CA LEU A 216 1.31 13.23 -3.52
C LEU A 216 -0.17 13.08 -3.15
N VAL A 217 -0.84 12.05 -3.69
CA VAL A 217 -2.23 11.70 -3.34
C VAL A 217 -2.22 10.97 -2.00
N VAL A 218 -1.37 9.97 -1.85
CA VAL A 218 -1.27 9.15 -0.63
C VAL A 218 -0.81 9.97 0.59
N SER A 219 0.13 10.90 0.39
CA SER A 219 0.61 11.82 1.44
C SER A 219 -0.35 12.97 1.76
N GLY A 220 -1.39 13.18 0.94
CA GLY A 220 -2.35 14.28 1.13
C GLY A 220 -1.80 15.68 0.83
N ILE A 221 -0.65 15.78 0.16
CA ILE A 221 -0.05 17.07 -0.23
C ILE A 221 -0.88 17.74 -1.33
N VAL A 222 -1.41 16.94 -2.27
CA VAL A 222 -2.27 17.44 -3.36
C VAL A 222 -3.72 17.08 -3.07
N THR A 223 -4.64 18.00 -3.38
CA THR A 223 -6.07 17.69 -3.42
C THR A 223 -6.40 17.03 -4.77
N PRO A 224 -6.71 15.73 -4.80
CA PRO A 224 -6.96 15.01 -6.04
C PRO A 224 -8.32 15.35 -6.65
N ASP A 225 -8.52 14.99 -7.91
CA ASP A 225 -9.87 14.81 -8.43
C ASP A 225 -10.49 13.60 -7.75
N ASN A 226 -11.77 13.71 -7.38
CA ASN A 226 -12.52 12.64 -6.75
C ASN A 226 -13.69 12.22 -7.66
N TYR A 227 -13.80 10.92 -7.91
CA TYR A 227 -14.85 10.34 -8.73
C TYR A 227 -15.58 9.26 -7.95
N SER A 228 -16.90 9.20 -8.08
CA SER A 228 -17.71 8.12 -7.50
C SER A 228 -18.37 7.31 -8.61
N VAL A 229 -18.20 5.99 -8.56
CA VAL A 229 -18.76 5.03 -9.52
C VAL A 229 -19.71 4.09 -8.79
N GLU A 230 -20.91 3.88 -9.33
CA GLU A 230 -21.85 2.87 -8.83
C GLU A 230 -21.49 1.48 -9.39
N LYS A 231 -21.42 0.47 -8.52
CA LYS A 231 -20.87 -0.86 -8.87
C LYS A 231 -21.76 -1.72 -9.75
N VAL A 232 -23.07 -1.55 -9.75
CA VAL A 232 -24.00 -2.41 -10.50
C VAL A 232 -24.00 -2.04 -11.97
N LEU A 233 -24.27 -0.76 -12.26
CA LEU A 233 -24.34 -0.24 -13.63
C LEU A 233 -22.98 0.18 -14.18
N MET A 234 -21.96 0.32 -13.31
CA MET A 234 -20.64 0.85 -13.67
C MET A 234 -20.76 2.23 -14.31
N GLU A 235 -21.48 3.13 -13.64
CA GLU A 235 -21.69 4.51 -14.08
C GLU A 235 -21.04 5.49 -13.12
N VAL A 236 -20.42 6.54 -13.67
CA VAL A 236 -19.89 7.65 -12.87
C VAL A 236 -21.07 8.52 -12.41
N VAL A 237 -21.28 8.57 -11.10
CA VAL A 237 -22.44 9.25 -10.49
C VAL A 237 -22.12 10.62 -9.93
N ASP A 238 -20.85 10.88 -9.61
CA ASP A 238 -20.40 12.14 -9.05
C ASP A 238 -18.94 12.40 -9.45
N ARG A 239 -18.60 13.69 -9.60
CA ARG A 239 -17.27 14.16 -9.98
C ARG A 239 -16.96 15.46 -9.24
N LYS A 240 -15.82 15.49 -8.59
CA LYS A 240 -15.25 16.69 -7.99
C LYS A 240 -13.87 16.93 -8.54
N ILE A 241 -13.77 17.91 -9.44
CA ILE A 241 -12.49 18.34 -10.01
C ILE A 241 -11.85 19.37 -9.08
N SER A 242 -10.60 19.11 -8.70
CA SER A 242 -9.87 19.86 -7.68
C SER A 242 -8.63 20.54 -8.26
N ASP A 243 -8.04 21.47 -7.50
CA ASP A 243 -6.83 22.19 -7.90
C ASP A 243 -5.57 21.34 -7.66
N LYS A 244 -5.19 20.59 -8.69
CA LYS A 244 -3.99 19.74 -8.72
C LYS A 244 -2.76 20.61 -9.00
N HIS A 245 -2.37 21.41 -8.00
CA HIS A 245 -1.35 22.44 -8.13
C HIS A 245 0.10 21.90 -8.29
N LEU A 246 0.35 20.67 -7.85
CA LEU A 246 1.63 19.96 -7.96
C LEU A 246 1.44 18.59 -8.63
N GLU A 247 2.47 18.13 -9.33
CA GLU A 247 2.63 16.77 -9.83
C GLU A 247 4.04 16.27 -9.48
N LEU A 248 4.16 15.02 -9.07
CA LEU A 248 5.46 14.39 -8.82
C LEU A 248 5.89 13.65 -10.09
N ILE A 249 7.05 14.02 -10.63
CA ILE A 249 7.55 13.49 -11.89
C ILE A 249 8.97 12.97 -11.73
N PRO A 250 9.39 12.03 -12.59
CA PRO A 250 10.79 11.65 -12.65
C PRO A 250 11.69 12.78 -13.13
N ASP A 251 12.87 12.89 -12.52
CA ASP A 251 14.01 13.65 -13.00
C ASP A 251 15.18 12.70 -13.29
N ALA A 252 15.33 12.35 -14.57
CA ALA A 252 16.39 11.46 -15.01
C ALA A 252 17.82 11.99 -14.75
N LYS A 253 18.01 13.29 -14.57
CA LYS A 253 19.33 13.86 -14.27
C LYS A 253 19.67 13.80 -12.79
N ALA A 254 18.66 13.94 -11.94
CA ALA A 254 18.80 13.87 -10.50
C ALA A 254 18.62 12.45 -9.96
N GLU A 255 18.32 11.47 -10.85
CA GLU A 255 18.08 10.06 -10.51
C GLU A 255 17.07 9.92 -9.35
N THR A 256 16.05 10.78 -9.37
CA THR A 256 15.05 10.87 -8.32
C THR A 256 13.76 11.49 -8.86
N THR A 257 12.78 11.67 -8.00
CA THR A 257 11.53 12.36 -8.32
C THR A 257 11.55 13.82 -7.85
N VAL A 258 10.95 14.71 -8.62
CA VAL A 258 10.84 16.13 -8.27
C VAL A 258 9.40 16.60 -8.32
N GLU A 259 9.04 17.48 -7.39
CA GLU A 259 7.77 18.17 -7.41
C GLU A 259 7.80 19.27 -8.47
N ARG A 260 6.81 19.24 -9.37
CA ARG A 260 6.62 20.26 -10.39
C ARG A 260 5.27 20.93 -10.24
N VAL A 261 5.28 22.25 -10.36
CA VAL A 261 4.06 23.04 -10.47
C VAL A 261 3.31 22.69 -11.75
N VAL A 262 2.06 22.27 -11.63
CA VAL A 262 1.20 21.96 -12.77
C VAL A 262 0.82 23.27 -13.49
N ALA A 263 0.83 23.25 -14.82
CA ALA A 263 0.43 24.38 -15.65
C ALA A 263 -1.03 24.79 -15.38
N GLU A 264 -1.32 26.10 -15.39
CA GLU A 264 -2.62 26.64 -14.94
C GLU A 264 -3.82 26.06 -15.68
N ASP A 265 -3.68 25.79 -16.98
CA ASP A 265 -4.70 25.19 -17.84
C ASP A 265 -5.02 23.74 -17.46
N ARG A 266 -4.04 22.99 -16.95
CA ARG A 266 -4.19 21.60 -16.50
C ARG A 266 -4.70 21.47 -15.06
N ARG A 267 -4.38 22.42 -14.18
CA ARG A 267 -4.65 22.33 -12.72
C ARG A 267 -6.09 21.98 -12.38
N LYS A 268 -7.04 22.64 -13.04
CA LYS A 268 -8.49 22.47 -12.85
C LYS A 268 -9.16 21.67 -13.97
N ALA A 269 -8.36 21.05 -14.84
CA ALA A 269 -8.86 20.09 -15.82
C ALA A 269 -8.99 18.71 -15.16
N GLN A 270 -9.94 17.92 -15.65
CA GLN A 270 -10.13 16.53 -15.25
C GLN A 270 -8.92 15.70 -15.67
N CYS A 271 -8.25 15.01 -14.75
CA CYS A 271 -7.02 14.25 -15.07
C CYS A 271 -7.27 12.90 -15.77
N LEU A 272 -8.46 12.32 -15.60
CA LEU A 272 -8.89 11.06 -16.19
C LEU A 272 -10.02 11.26 -17.19
N SER A 273 -10.04 10.52 -18.29
CA SER A 273 -11.25 10.40 -19.12
C SER A 273 -12.29 9.50 -18.45
N ASP A 274 -13.54 9.60 -18.88
CA ASP A 274 -14.62 8.73 -18.38
C ASP A 274 -14.31 7.23 -18.59
N LYS A 275 -13.66 6.88 -19.70
CA LYS A 275 -13.23 5.50 -19.96
C LYS A 275 -12.20 5.02 -18.94
N GLU A 276 -11.27 5.88 -18.54
CA GLU A 276 -10.22 5.54 -17.59
C GLU A 276 -10.75 5.46 -16.16
N ILE A 277 -11.69 6.32 -15.79
CA ILE A 277 -12.42 6.22 -14.52
C ILE A 277 -13.09 4.84 -14.41
N LEU A 278 -13.77 4.41 -15.47
CA LEU A 278 -14.41 3.09 -15.50
C LEU A 278 -13.41 1.94 -15.50
N ALA A 279 -12.29 2.05 -16.23
CA ALA A 279 -11.24 1.03 -16.22
C ALA A 279 -10.63 0.84 -14.81
N VAL A 280 -10.37 1.94 -14.10
CA VAL A 280 -9.90 1.90 -12.70
C VAL A 280 -10.97 1.27 -11.79
N ALA A 281 -12.24 1.62 -11.97
CA ALA A 281 -13.33 1.03 -11.20
C ALA A 281 -13.48 -0.48 -11.46
N GLU A 282 -13.32 -0.93 -12.70
CA GLU A 282 -13.35 -2.36 -13.08
C GLU A 282 -12.17 -3.12 -12.46
N LEU A 283 -10.97 -2.54 -12.49
CA LEU A 283 -9.79 -3.09 -11.82
C LEU A 283 -10.05 -3.27 -10.32
N ALA A 284 -10.50 -2.22 -9.64
CA ALA A 284 -10.76 -2.26 -8.20
C ALA A 284 -11.85 -3.29 -7.85
N LYS A 285 -12.95 -3.33 -8.62
CA LYS A 285 -14.02 -4.31 -8.45
C LYS A 285 -13.55 -5.75 -8.66
N ARG A 286 -12.65 -5.99 -9.63
CA ARG A 286 -12.04 -7.31 -9.86
C ARG A 286 -11.22 -7.75 -8.65
N LEU A 287 -10.40 -6.86 -8.10
CA LEU A 287 -9.58 -7.12 -6.91
C LEU A 287 -10.44 -7.38 -5.66
N GLU A 288 -11.50 -6.60 -5.44
CA GLU A 288 -12.48 -6.85 -4.37
C GLU A 288 -13.14 -8.23 -4.51
N LYS A 289 -13.54 -8.61 -5.73
CA LYS A 289 -14.13 -9.93 -5.97
C LYS A 289 -13.15 -11.06 -5.68
N GLN A 290 -11.89 -10.90 -6.05
CA GLN A 290 -10.83 -11.87 -5.80
C GLN A 290 -10.55 -12.04 -4.31
N ASN A 291 -10.46 -10.93 -3.57
CA ASN A 291 -10.07 -10.93 -2.16
C ASN A 291 -11.26 -11.14 -1.21
N GLY A 292 -12.50 -11.02 -1.72
CA GLY A 292 -13.72 -11.28 -0.95
C GLY A 292 -14.07 -10.22 0.10
N CYS A 293 -13.35 -9.09 0.11
CA CYS A 293 -13.58 -7.96 1.00
C CYS A 293 -13.27 -6.63 0.30
N PRO A 294 -13.82 -5.49 0.79
CA PRO A 294 -13.51 -4.20 0.21
C PRO A 294 -12.01 -3.92 0.19
N GLN A 295 -11.54 -3.31 -0.89
CA GLN A 295 -10.12 -3.06 -1.15
C GLN A 295 -9.83 -1.57 -1.22
N ASP A 296 -8.60 -1.25 -0.85
CA ASP A 296 -7.88 -0.01 -1.10
C ASP A 296 -6.79 -0.33 -2.14
N VAL A 297 -6.93 0.23 -3.35
CA VAL A 297 -6.12 -0.12 -4.53
C VAL A 297 -5.35 1.09 -5.01
N GLU A 298 -4.02 1.00 -5.02
CA GLU A 298 -3.15 1.98 -5.68
C GLU A 298 -2.97 1.61 -7.15
N TRP A 299 -3.07 2.60 -8.03
CA TRP A 299 -2.98 2.40 -9.48
C TRP A 299 -2.27 3.57 -10.16
N ALA A 300 -1.75 3.32 -11.37
CA ALA A 300 -1.19 4.34 -12.24
C ALA A 300 -1.52 4.09 -13.71
N LEU A 301 -1.64 5.18 -14.46
CA LEU A 301 -1.71 5.19 -15.92
C LEU A 301 -0.34 5.53 -16.48
N ASP A 302 0.32 4.53 -17.05
CA ASP A 302 1.63 4.65 -17.69
C ASP A 302 1.53 5.51 -18.96
N ALA A 303 2.43 6.48 -19.11
CA ALA A 303 2.50 7.34 -20.29
C ALA A 303 3.16 6.64 -21.49
N ASP A 304 3.95 5.59 -21.25
CA ASP A 304 4.73 4.89 -22.27
C ASP A 304 3.97 3.69 -22.87
N LEU A 305 2.89 3.25 -22.24
CA LEU A 305 2.04 2.15 -22.70
C LEU A 305 0.84 2.67 -23.53
N PRO A 306 0.33 1.86 -24.48
CA PRO A 306 -0.82 2.25 -25.29
C PRO A 306 -2.11 2.35 -24.45
N GLU A 307 -3.02 3.23 -24.88
CA GLU A 307 -4.33 3.39 -24.24
C GLU A 307 -5.07 2.04 -24.17
N GLY A 308 -5.54 1.68 -22.96
CA GLY A 308 -6.22 0.42 -22.69
C GLY A 308 -5.32 -0.68 -22.12
N GLU A 309 -4.00 -0.57 -22.27
CA GLU A 309 -3.01 -1.44 -21.62
C GLU A 309 -2.20 -0.70 -20.55
N ASN A 310 -2.35 0.62 -20.49
CA ASN A 310 -1.57 1.50 -19.65
C ASN A 310 -2.02 1.58 -18.18
N LEU A 311 -3.12 0.94 -17.81
CA LEU A 311 -3.56 0.87 -16.42
C LEU A 311 -2.85 -0.25 -15.67
N LEU A 312 -2.03 0.13 -14.69
CA LEU A 312 -1.24 -0.77 -13.87
C LEU A 312 -1.69 -0.69 -12.40
N ALA A 313 -1.86 -1.84 -11.76
CA ALA A 313 -2.08 -1.94 -10.32
C ALA A 313 -0.72 -1.89 -9.60
N LEU A 314 -0.59 -0.99 -8.63
CA LEU A 314 0.63 -0.79 -7.85
C LEU A 314 0.56 -1.43 -6.47
N GLN A 315 -0.63 -1.55 -5.89
CA GLN A 315 -0.88 -2.22 -4.62
C GLN A 315 -2.37 -2.53 -4.47
N SER A 316 -2.72 -3.60 -3.76
CA SER A 316 -4.07 -3.82 -3.25
C SER A 316 -3.99 -4.28 -1.81
N ARG A 317 -4.86 -3.76 -0.94
CA ARG A 317 -4.98 -4.23 0.45
C ARG A 317 -6.43 -4.16 0.92
N PRO A 318 -6.82 -4.97 1.93
CA PRO A 318 -8.14 -4.83 2.56
C PRO A 318 -8.36 -3.42 3.14
N GLU A 319 -9.58 -2.91 3.01
CA GLU A 319 -10.02 -1.70 3.70
C GLU A 319 -10.30 -2.02 5.19
N THR A 320 -9.66 -1.28 6.09
CA THR A 320 -9.66 -1.58 7.53
C THR A 320 -10.52 -0.63 8.38
N VAL A 321 -10.83 0.59 7.92
CA VAL A 321 -11.53 1.60 8.73
C VAL A 321 -13.01 1.24 8.94
N TRP A 322 -13.70 0.79 7.90
CA TRP A 322 -15.12 0.40 8.00
C TRP A 322 -15.32 -1.06 8.36
N SER A 323 -14.36 -1.93 8.07
CA SER A 323 -14.43 -3.35 8.46
C SER A 323 -14.30 -3.55 9.98
N GLN A 324 -13.61 -2.64 10.68
CA GLN A 324 -13.48 -2.64 12.15
C GLN A 324 -14.66 -2.00 12.89
N LYS A 325 -15.54 -1.23 12.23
CA LYS A 325 -16.71 -0.65 12.91
C LYS A 325 -17.70 -1.75 13.29
N PRO A 326 -18.26 -1.75 14.52
CA PRO A 326 -19.28 -2.71 14.92
C PRO A 326 -20.44 -2.67 13.92
N LYS A 327 -20.72 -3.80 13.26
CA LYS A 327 -21.90 -3.90 12.39
C LYS A 327 -23.14 -3.62 13.23
N GLU A 328 -23.82 -2.51 12.97
CA GLU A 328 -25.18 -2.33 13.48
C GLU A 328 -26.03 -3.50 12.97
N LYS A 329 -26.65 -4.24 13.89
CA LYS A 329 -27.58 -5.31 13.51
C LYS A 329 -28.64 -4.67 12.61
N PRO A 330 -28.93 -5.23 11.42
CA PRO A 330 -29.98 -4.69 10.58
C PRO A 330 -31.26 -4.62 11.41
N LYS A 331 -31.85 -3.42 11.54
CA LYS A 331 -33.19 -3.28 12.12
C LYS A 331 -34.10 -4.13 11.24
N SER A 332 -34.64 -5.20 11.81
CA SER A 332 -35.57 -6.12 11.14
C SER A 332 -36.64 -5.33 10.39
N ALA A 333 -36.51 -5.24 9.07
CA ALA A 333 -37.42 -4.48 8.20
C ALA A 333 -38.73 -5.23 7.89
N TYR A 334 -38.95 -6.42 8.46
CA TYR A 334 -40.13 -7.24 8.16
C TYR A 334 -41.25 -7.18 9.21
N ALA A 335 -41.12 -6.36 10.26
CA ALA A 335 -42.11 -6.31 11.33
C ALA A 335 -43.24 -5.27 11.14
N THR A 336 -43.14 -4.33 10.20
CA THR A 336 -44.01 -3.13 10.23
C THR A 336 -45.19 -3.13 9.25
N GLY A 337 -45.20 -3.98 8.22
CA GLY A 337 -46.31 -4.02 7.24
C GLY A 337 -47.49 -4.88 7.71
N MET A 338 -47.26 -6.16 7.97
CA MET A 338 -48.34 -7.11 8.33
C MET A 338 -48.81 -6.98 9.78
N ALA A 339 -47.92 -6.60 10.73
CA ALA A 339 -48.32 -6.39 12.12
C ALA A 339 -49.23 -5.16 12.29
N GLY A 340 -49.04 -4.11 11.48
CA GLY A 340 -49.90 -2.92 11.47
C GLY A 340 -51.32 -3.23 10.98
N ILE A 341 -51.45 -4.10 9.97
CA ILE A 341 -52.75 -4.53 9.43
C ILE A 341 -53.47 -5.46 10.41
N VAL A 342 -52.76 -6.40 11.05
CA VAL A 342 -53.33 -7.29 12.08
C VAL A 342 -53.78 -6.51 13.32
N GLY A 343 -53.03 -5.46 13.72
CA GLY A 343 -53.41 -4.57 14.81
C GLY A 343 -54.69 -3.78 14.53
N ALA A 344 -54.89 -3.33 13.29
CA ALA A 344 -56.10 -2.60 12.88
C ALA A 344 -57.34 -3.51 12.76
N LEU A 345 -57.15 -4.78 12.40
CA LEU A 345 -58.24 -5.78 12.30
C LEU A 345 -58.68 -6.31 13.68
N ASN A 346 -57.75 -6.41 14.63
CA ASN A 346 -58.03 -6.90 15.99
C ASN A 346 -58.63 -5.84 16.93
N ASN A 347 -58.69 -4.58 16.52
CA ASN A 347 -59.29 -3.51 17.31
C ASN A 347 -60.12 -2.56 16.42
N PRO A 348 -61.29 -3.01 15.94
CA PRO A 348 -62.20 -2.12 15.23
C PRO A 348 -62.72 -1.07 16.23
N ILE A 349 -62.49 0.18 15.87
CA ILE A 349 -62.84 1.41 16.59
C ILE A 349 -64.18 1.28 17.32
N GLY A 350 -64.16 1.47 18.64
CA GLY A 350 -65.33 1.85 19.43
C GLY A 350 -65.88 3.17 18.91
N ALA A 351 -66.86 3.09 18.01
CA ALA A 351 -67.71 4.19 17.63
C ALA A 351 -68.96 4.18 18.52
N LYS A 352 -69.31 5.36 19.05
CA LYS A 352 -70.54 5.73 19.78
C LYS A 352 -70.54 5.36 21.27
N ASN A 353 -70.78 6.24 22.24
CA ASN A 353 -71.34 7.60 22.27
C ASN A 353 -70.57 8.49 23.26
#